data_AF-A0A9P0GTP9-F1
#
_entry.id   AF-A0A9P0GTP9-F1
#
_cell.length_a   1.000
_cell.length_b   1.000
_cell.length_c   1.000
_cell.angle_alpha   90.00
_cell.angle_beta   90.00
_cell.angle_gamma   90.00
#
_symmetry.space_group_name_H-M   'P 1'
#
loop_
_entity.id
_entity.type
_entity.pdbx_description
1 polymer ?
#
loop_
_entity_poly.entity_id
_entity_poly.type
_entity_poly.pdbx_seq_one_letter_code
_entity_poly.pdbx_strand_id
1 'polypeptide(L)' 'MAEFFQFTDYSWGYSAEQQNTSCRGCIDGKLKLPRGRVLGGTSVIDYMQYSRGNPGDYEQWPHWS' A
#
# COMPACT_ATOMS: atom_id res chain seq x y z
N MET A 1 11.43 2.28 -10.31
CA MET A 1 10.55 1.33 -11.03
C MET A 1 9.15 1.33 -10.42
N ALA A 2 9.00 1.22 -9.10
CA ALA A 2 7.71 1.25 -8.42
C ALA A 2 6.81 2.45 -8.76
N GLU A 3 7.30 3.69 -8.68
CA GLU A 3 6.51 4.90 -9.03
C GLU A 3 5.83 4.81 -10.39
N PHE A 4 6.50 4.22 -11.40
CA PHE A 4 5.97 4.17 -12.75
C PHE A 4 4.73 3.29 -12.84
N PHE A 5 4.72 2.15 -12.16
CA PHE A 5 3.60 1.20 -12.27
C PHE A 5 2.42 1.55 -11.36
N GLN A 6 2.64 2.26 -10.26
CA GLN A 6 1.60 2.55 -9.26
C GLN A 6 0.41 3.36 -9.80
N PHE A 7 0.62 4.21 -10.82
CA PHE A 7 -0.40 5.11 -11.39
C PHE A 7 -0.76 4.75 -12.84
N THR A 8 -0.64 3.48 -13.21
CA THR A 8 -1.01 2.93 -14.52
C THR A 8 -2.09 1.84 -14.37
N ASP A 9 -2.48 1.21 -15.47
CA ASP A 9 -3.45 0.10 -15.49
C ASP A 9 -3.00 -1.15 -14.74
N TYR A 10 -1.73 -1.22 -14.31
CA TYR A 10 -1.20 -2.24 -13.41
C TYR A 10 -1.63 -2.06 -11.95
N SER A 11 -2.38 -1.00 -11.64
CA SER A 11 -2.94 -0.72 -10.32
C SER A 11 -4.47 -0.71 -10.36
N TRP A 12 -5.12 -1.14 -9.27
CA TRP A 12 -6.59 -1.06 -9.13
C TRP A 12 -7.13 0.37 -9.03
N GLY A 13 -6.27 1.36 -8.74
CA GLY A 13 -6.66 2.78 -8.70
C GLY A 13 -7.54 3.17 -7.52
N TYR A 14 -7.47 2.46 -6.39
CA TYR A 14 -8.24 2.81 -5.20
C TYR A 14 -7.87 4.19 -4.65
N SER A 15 -8.88 4.90 -4.15
CA SER A 15 -8.73 6.13 -3.39
C SER A 15 -9.41 5.97 -2.05
N ALA A 16 -8.76 6.41 -0.98
CA ALA A 16 -9.36 6.46 0.33
C ALA A 16 -10.46 7.53 0.39
N GLU A 17 -11.40 7.38 1.31
CA GLU A 17 -12.29 8.48 1.68
C GLU A 17 -11.49 9.64 2.28
N GLN A 18 -12.02 10.85 2.15
CA GLN A 18 -11.38 12.05 2.68
C GLN A 18 -11.30 11.99 4.20
N GLN A 19 -10.15 12.33 4.75
CA GLN A 19 -9.92 12.38 6.20
C GLN A 19 -9.53 13.79 6.63
N ASN A 20 -9.98 14.20 7.83
CA ASN A 20 -9.71 15.55 8.36
C ASN A 20 -8.27 15.72 8.90
N THR A 21 -7.56 14.61 9.11
CA THR A 21 -6.26 14.57 9.79
C THR A 21 -5.10 14.12 8.89
N SER A 22 -5.37 13.58 7.71
CA SER A 22 -4.35 13.07 6.78
C SER A 22 -4.51 13.68 5.38
N CYS A 23 -3.51 13.52 4.52
CA CYS A 23 -3.56 13.91 3.11
C CYS A 23 -4.02 15.35 2.80
N ARG A 24 -3.72 16.34 3.67
CA ARG A 24 -4.19 17.74 3.52
C ARG A 24 -3.70 18.44 2.25
N GLY A 25 -2.59 17.98 1.67
CA GLY A 25 -2.03 18.48 0.40
C GLY A 25 -2.36 17.62 -0.82
N CYS A 26 -3.18 16.59 -0.65
CA CYS A 26 -3.57 15.70 -1.75
C CYS A 26 -4.67 16.33 -2.59
N ILE A 27 -4.70 16.00 -3.88
CA ILE A 27 -5.78 16.40 -4.78
C ILE A 27 -7.10 15.86 -4.20
N ASP A 28 -8.09 16.74 -4.06
CA ASP A 28 -9.39 16.47 -3.45
C ASP A 28 -9.34 15.95 -2.01
N GLY A 29 -8.21 16.09 -1.31
CA GLY A 29 -8.02 15.59 0.05
C GLY A 29 -8.05 14.06 0.17
N LYS A 30 -7.89 13.34 -0.94
CA LYS A 30 -7.98 11.87 -0.97
C LYS A 30 -6.63 11.21 -1.21
N LEU A 31 -6.33 10.19 -0.41
CA LEU A 31 -5.11 9.41 -0.56
C LEU A 31 -5.27 8.35 -1.65
N LYS A 32 -4.38 8.35 -2.64
CA LYS A 32 -4.28 7.26 -3.62
C LYS A 32 -3.64 6.04 -2.97
N LEU A 33 -4.25 4.88 -3.15
CA LEU A 33 -3.78 3.60 -2.59
C LEU A 33 -3.46 2.62 -3.73
N PRO A 34 -2.24 2.66 -4.29
CA PRO A 34 -1.87 1.79 -5.40
C PRO A 34 -1.83 0.33 -4.94
N ARG A 35 -2.51 -0.56 -5.69
CA ARG A 35 -2.57 -2.01 -5.42
C ARG A 35 -2.45 -2.76 -6.73
N GLY A 36 -1.58 -3.77 -6.80
CA GLY A 36 -1.29 -4.45 -8.06
C GLY A 36 -2.50 -5.18 -8.65
N ARG A 37 -2.81 -4.87 -9.91
CA ARG A 37 -3.81 -5.51 -10.77
C ARG A 37 -3.10 -6.28 -11.90
N VAL A 38 -2.31 -7.26 -11.50
CA VAL A 38 -1.49 -8.10 -12.39
C VAL A 38 -1.21 -9.43 -11.70
N LEU A 39 -0.87 -10.47 -12.47
CA LEU A 39 -0.38 -11.73 -11.89
C LEU A 39 0.90 -11.45 -11.08
N GLY A 40 0.95 -11.91 -9.83
CA GLY A 40 1.97 -11.51 -8.84
C GLY A 40 1.54 -10.35 -7.94
N GLY A 41 0.41 -9.70 -8.24
CA GLY A 41 -0.22 -8.71 -7.38
C GLY A 41 0.65 -7.50 -7.09
N THR A 42 0.57 -6.98 -5.87
CA THR A 42 1.34 -5.79 -5.45
C THR A 42 2.85 -6.02 -5.49
N SER A 43 3.33 -7.26 -5.38
CA SER A 43 4.78 -7.56 -5.45
C SER A 43 5.43 -7.15 -6.77
N VAL A 44 4.65 -6.96 -7.84
CA VAL A 44 5.13 -6.48 -9.15
C VAL A 44 5.32 -4.95 -9.18
N ILE A 45 4.56 -4.21 -8.35
CA ILE A 45 4.53 -2.74 -8.36
C ILE A 45 5.10 -2.12 -7.07
N ASP A 46 5.63 -2.95 -6.17
CA ASP A 46 6.26 -2.54 -4.94
C ASP A 46 7.68 -1.99 -5.18
N TYR A 47 8.27 -1.37 -4.17
CA TYR A 47 9.63 -0.84 -4.18
C TYR A 47 10.72 -1.92 -4.14
N MET A 48 10.34 -3.20 -4.21
CA MET A 48 11.25 -4.36 -4.10
C MET A 48 12.05 -4.36 -2.80
N GLN A 49 11.54 -3.69 -1.77
CA GLN A 49 12.17 -3.63 -0.47
C GLN A 49 11.77 -4.87 0.33
N TYR A 50 12.77 -5.60 0.81
CA TYR A 50 12.55 -6.75 1.68
C TYR A 50 12.82 -6.36 3.14
N SER A 51 11.86 -6.63 4.01
CA SER A 51 12.00 -6.49 5.46
C SER A 51 11.16 -7.53 6.19
N ARG A 52 11.54 -7.83 7.44
CA ARG A 52 10.78 -8.62 8.41
C ARG A 52 10.35 -7.70 9.56
N GLY A 53 9.24 -8.03 10.21
CA GLY A 53 8.75 -7.28 11.38
C GLY A 53 9.57 -7.56 12.64
N ASN A 54 9.30 -6.82 13.71
CA ASN A 54 9.91 -7.08 15.01
C ASN A 54 9.30 -8.35 15.63
N PRO A 55 10.08 -9.24 16.28
CA PRO A 55 9.55 -10.40 16.99
C PRO A 55 8.34 -10.10 17.92
N GLY A 56 8.38 -8.99 18.65
CA GLY A 56 7.30 -8.57 19.56
C GLY A 56 6.00 -8.14 18.88
N ASP A 57 6.02 -7.83 17.57
CA ASP A 57 4.79 -7.58 16.80
C ASP A 57 4.02 -8.88 16.57
N TYR A 58 4.75 -9.99 16.38
CA TYR A 58 4.17 -11.31 16.17
C TYR A 58 3.61 -11.89 17.47
N GLU A 59 4.26 -11.64 18.61
CA GLU A 59 3.80 -12.07 19.94
C GLU A 59 2.40 -11.53 20.31
N GLN A 60 2.02 -10.36 19.78
CA GLN A 60 0.70 -9.76 20.01
C GLN A 60 -0.41 -10.44 19.20
N TRP A 61 -0.09 -11.30 18.23
CA TRP A 61 -1.10 -11.92 17.39
C TRP A 61 -1.80 -13.05 18.14
N PRO A 62 -3.14 -13.11 18.11
CA PRO A 62 -3.93 -13.99 18.99
C PRO A 62 -3.76 -15.50 18.74
N HIS A 63 -3.03 -15.89 17.70
CA HIS A 63 -2.85 -17.28 17.27
C HIS A 63 -1.41 -17.55 16.80
N TRP A 64 -0.44 -16.77 17.30
CA TRP A 64 0.98 -16.96 16.99
C TRP A 64 1.67 -18.05 17.85
N SER A 65 0.92 -18.83 18.62
CA SER A 65 1.43 -20.00 19.37
C SER A 65 0.78 -21.31 18.92
#